data_AF-A0A3D2AY42-F1
#
_entry.id   AF-A0A3D2AY42-F1
#
_cell.length_a   1.000
_cell.length_b   1.000
_cell.length_c   1.000
_cell.angle_alpha   90.00
_cell.angle_beta   90.00
_cell.angle_gamma   90.00
#
_symmetry.space_group_name_H-M   'P 1'
#
loop_
_entity.id
_entity.type
_entity.pdbx_description
1 polymer ?
#
loop_
_entity_poly.entity_id
_entity_poly.type
_entity_poly.pdbx_seq_one_letter_code
_entity_poly.pdbx_strand_id
1 'polypeptide(L)'
;LDWPYVEGLRIDEARHPLTILAVGLYGKTLLNQNGAPIRLVVPWIYGFKSIKSIVQMRFTAEQPRTAWNKATPNEYGFFANVNPTVNHPRWSQRSERRIGHFFRQPTLMFNGYDEQVASLYNGMDLRRFF
;
A
#
# COMPACT_ATOMS: atom_id res chain seq x y z
N LEU A 1 17.41 -2.19 -1.04
CA LEU A 1 16.39 -3.25 -0.88
C LEU A 1 17.04 -4.58 -1.24
N ASP A 2 16.65 -5.65 -0.55
CA ASP A 2 17.02 -7.01 -0.91
C ASP A 2 16.08 -7.50 -2.03
N TRP A 3 16.65 -7.91 -3.16
CA TRP A 3 15.89 -8.28 -4.36
C TRP A 3 15.77 -9.81 -4.46
N PRO A 4 14.68 -10.36 -5.04
CA PRO A 4 13.56 -9.67 -5.66
C PRO A 4 12.65 -8.93 -4.67
N TYR A 5 11.86 -7.97 -5.17
CA TYR A 5 10.90 -7.25 -4.34
C TYR A 5 9.78 -8.19 -3.90
N VAL A 6 9.50 -8.24 -2.60
CA VAL A 6 8.46 -9.10 -2.01
C VAL A 6 7.52 -8.25 -1.17
N GLU A 7 6.22 -8.49 -1.35
CA GLU A 7 5.15 -7.90 -0.56
C GLU A 7 4.15 -8.96 -0.12
N GLY A 8 3.27 -8.58 0.80
CA GLY A 8 2.18 -9.43 1.28
C GLY A 8 0.99 -8.64 1.78
N LEU A 9 -0.17 -9.26 1.78
CA LEU A 9 -1.40 -8.73 2.37
C LEU A 9 -1.96 -9.78 3.31
N ARG A 10 -2.76 -9.35 4.29
CA ARG A 10 -3.63 -10.26 5.01
C ARG A 10 -4.72 -10.76 4.05
N ILE A 11 -5.23 -11.98 4.28
CA ILE A 11 -6.12 -12.65 3.31
C ILE A 11 -7.43 -11.89 3.05
N ASP A 12 -7.95 -11.18 4.04
CA ASP A 12 -9.12 -10.31 3.93
C ASP A 12 -8.84 -9.02 3.14
N GLU A 13 -7.67 -8.40 3.32
CA GLU A 13 -7.22 -7.28 2.49
C GLU A 13 -7.07 -7.72 1.02
N ALA A 14 -6.49 -8.89 0.79
CA ALA A 14 -6.31 -9.46 -0.54
C ALA A 14 -7.64 -9.81 -1.24
N ARG A 15 -8.67 -10.15 -0.45
CA ARG A 15 -10.02 -10.47 -0.93
C ARG A 15 -10.95 -9.26 -0.98
N HIS A 16 -10.51 -8.10 -0.48
CA HIS A 16 -11.34 -6.91 -0.46
C HIS A 16 -11.63 -6.43 -1.90
N PRO A 17 -12.88 -6.03 -2.24
CA PRO A 17 -13.24 -5.64 -3.61
C PRO A 17 -12.43 -4.48 -4.21
N LEU A 18 -11.83 -3.64 -3.37
CA LEU A 18 -10.96 -2.54 -3.80
C LEU A 18 -9.50 -2.97 -4.09
N THR A 19 -9.11 -4.18 -3.70
CA THR A 19 -7.80 -4.74 -4.07
C THR A 19 -7.87 -5.33 -5.46
N ILE A 20 -7.10 -4.79 -6.40
CA ILE A 20 -7.16 -5.22 -7.79
C ILE A 20 -5.78 -5.60 -8.33
N LEU A 21 -5.79 -6.53 -9.28
CA LEU A 21 -4.66 -6.79 -10.17
C LEU A 21 -4.87 -5.96 -11.44
N ALA A 22 -4.08 -4.89 -11.59
CA ALA A 22 -4.15 -4.03 -12.75
C ALA A 22 -3.26 -4.58 -13.88
N VAL A 23 -3.81 -4.61 -15.09
CA VAL A 23 -3.12 -4.97 -16.36
C VAL A 23 -3.10 -3.82 -17.37
N GLY A 24 -3.80 -2.72 -17.06
CA GLY A 24 -3.87 -1.54 -17.91
C GLY A 24 -4.00 -0.24 -17.13
N LEU A 25 -3.76 0.88 -17.83
CA LEU A 25 -3.91 2.25 -17.35
C LEU A 25 -4.31 3.14 -18.54
N TYR A 26 -5.28 4.04 -18.34
CA TYR A 26 -5.81 4.94 -19.37
C TYR A 26 -6.23 4.23 -20.68
N GLY A 27 -6.94 3.10 -20.55
CA GLY A 27 -7.46 2.33 -21.69
C GLY A 27 -6.40 1.56 -22.50
N LYS A 28 -5.15 1.52 -22.02
CA LYS A 28 -4.03 0.80 -22.66
C LYS A 28 -3.42 -0.21 -21.69
N THR A 29 -2.64 -1.16 -22.20
CA THR A 29 -1.83 -2.05 -21.37
C THR A 29 -0.82 -1.26 -20.53
N LEU A 30 -0.44 -1.81 -19.37
CA LEU A 30 0.57 -1.17 -18.53
C LEU A 30 1.89 -1.01 -19.27
N LEU A 31 2.53 0.15 -19.07
CA LEU A 31 3.92 0.37 -19.46
C LEU A 31 4.87 -0.21 -18.40
N ASN A 32 6.11 -0.55 -18.78
CA ASN A 32 7.09 -1.19 -17.89
C ASN A 32 7.34 -0.40 -16.60
N GLN A 33 7.43 0.93 -16.67
CA GLN A 33 7.61 1.79 -15.48
C GLN A 33 6.47 1.67 -14.47
N ASN A 34 5.28 1.29 -14.93
CA ASN A 34 4.11 1.09 -14.09
C ASN A 34 4.01 -0.33 -13.53
N GLY A 35 4.90 -1.24 -13.90
CA GLY A 35 4.93 -2.62 -13.39
C GLY A 35 4.22 -3.63 -14.27
N ALA A 36 4.27 -3.46 -15.59
CA ALA A 36 3.77 -4.43 -16.55
C ALA A 36 4.38 -5.84 -16.34
N PRO A 37 3.69 -6.92 -16.77
CA PRO A 37 2.35 -6.93 -17.37
C PRO A 37 1.22 -6.87 -16.34
N ILE A 38 1.52 -7.13 -15.06
CA ILE A 38 0.55 -7.21 -13.97
C ILE A 38 1.12 -6.59 -12.70
N ARG A 39 0.31 -5.76 -12.04
CA ARG A 39 0.65 -5.14 -10.74
C ARG A 39 -0.50 -5.26 -9.77
N LEU A 40 -0.16 -5.21 -8.48
CA LEU A 40 -1.14 -5.02 -7.42
C LEU A 40 -1.49 -3.54 -7.29
N VAL A 41 -2.75 -3.25 -6.94
CA VAL A 41 -3.21 -1.93 -6.51
C VAL A 41 -4.10 -2.10 -5.28
N VAL A 42 -3.72 -1.43 -4.19
CA VAL A 42 -4.50 -1.39 -2.94
C VAL A 42 -4.69 0.08 -2.56
N PRO A 43 -5.85 0.69 -2.82
CA PRO A 43 -5.95 2.15 -2.90
C PRO A 43 -5.89 2.86 -1.55
N TRP A 44 -6.14 2.17 -0.43
CA TRP A 44 -6.12 2.75 0.92
C TRP A 44 -4.78 2.60 1.66
N ILE A 45 -3.80 1.96 1.01
CA ILE A 45 -2.49 1.61 1.57
C ILE A 45 -1.38 2.38 0.84
N TYR A 46 -0.29 2.72 1.52
CA TYR A 46 0.84 3.41 0.89
C TYR A 46 1.41 2.63 -0.31
N GLY A 47 1.85 3.37 -1.32
CA GLY A 47 2.14 2.82 -2.65
C GLY A 47 3.21 1.73 -2.72
N PHE A 48 4.08 1.60 -1.72
CA PHE A 48 5.09 0.53 -1.71
C PHE A 48 4.47 -0.87 -1.57
N LYS A 49 3.27 -0.98 -0.99
CA LYS A 49 2.54 -2.25 -0.89
C LYS A 49 2.00 -2.74 -2.23
N SER A 50 1.85 -1.84 -3.21
CA SER A 50 1.40 -2.14 -4.56
C SER A 50 2.56 -2.67 -5.43
N ILE A 51 2.92 -3.94 -5.22
CA ILE A 51 4.00 -4.64 -5.92
C ILE A 51 3.82 -4.63 -7.44
N LYS A 52 4.93 -4.45 -8.16
CA LYS A 52 5.02 -4.36 -9.62
C LYS A 52 5.53 -5.67 -10.22
N SER A 53 5.14 -5.96 -11.46
CA SER A 53 5.67 -7.05 -12.28
C SER A 53 5.63 -8.39 -11.54
N ILE A 54 4.45 -8.75 -11.06
CA ILE A 54 4.26 -9.95 -10.21
C ILE A 54 4.54 -11.20 -11.03
N VAL A 55 5.49 -12.01 -10.57
CA VAL A 55 5.83 -13.32 -11.16
C VAL A 55 5.35 -14.50 -10.32
N GLN A 56 5.03 -14.28 -9.04
CA GLN A 56 4.63 -15.33 -8.12
C GLN A 56 3.70 -14.79 -7.04
N MET A 57 2.65 -15.57 -6.74
CA MET A 57 1.77 -15.37 -5.59
C MET A 57 1.72 -16.66 -4.79
N ARG A 58 1.83 -16.55 -3.46
CA ARG A 58 1.77 -17.69 -2.53
C ARG A 58 0.84 -17.36 -1.38
N PHE A 59 0.01 -18.31 -0.99
CA PHE A 59 -0.74 -18.27 0.26
C PHE A 59 0.13 -18.86 1.37
N THR A 60 0.32 -18.11 2.45
CA THR A 60 1.14 -18.52 3.60
C THR A 60 0.29 -18.48 4.87
N ALA A 61 0.56 -19.39 5.81
CA ALA A 61 -0.11 -19.39 7.11
C ALA A 61 0.40 -18.24 8.02
N GLU A 62 1.63 -17.78 7.79
CA GLU A 62 2.28 -16.74 8.57
C GLU A 62 2.49 -15.46 7.76
N GLN A 63 2.58 -14.33 8.46
CA GLN A 63 2.83 -13.02 7.86
C GLN A 63 4.23 -12.98 7.21
N PRO A 64 4.34 -12.75 5.89
CA PRO A 64 5.64 -12.67 5.24
C PRO A 64 6.35 -11.36 5.57
N ARG A 65 7.69 -11.38 5.56
CA ARG A 65 8.51 -10.16 5.65
C ARG A 65 8.53 -9.44 4.31
N THR A 66 8.22 -8.15 4.29
CA THR A 66 8.11 -7.33 3.06
C THR A 66 9.38 -6.52 2.80
N ALA A 67 9.61 -6.08 1.56
CA ALA A 67 10.88 -5.49 1.13
C ALA A 67 11.27 -4.23 1.94
N TRP A 68 10.34 -3.29 2.12
CA TRP A 68 10.60 -2.08 2.91
C TRP A 68 10.64 -2.32 4.41
N ASN A 69 9.83 -3.26 4.91
CA ASN A 69 9.87 -3.66 6.31
C ASN A 69 11.21 -4.32 6.68
N LYS A 70 11.80 -5.12 5.78
CA LYS A 70 13.15 -5.67 5.97
C LYS A 70 14.22 -4.60 5.92
N ALA A 71 14.12 -3.66 4.99
CA ALA A 71 15.16 -2.66 4.77
C ALA A 71 15.20 -1.59 5.86
N THR A 72 14.04 -1.21 6.37
CA THR A 72 13.87 -0.07 7.29
C THR A 72 12.66 -0.34 8.20
N PRO A 73 12.76 -1.31 9.13
CA PRO A 73 11.63 -1.79 9.95
C PRO A 73 11.05 -0.73 10.88
N ASN A 74 11.85 0.28 11.23
CA ASN A 74 11.44 1.42 12.06
C ASN A 74 10.62 2.47 11.29
N GLU A 75 10.54 2.37 9.96
CA GLU A 75 9.90 3.35 9.08
C GLU A 75 8.68 2.80 8.34
N TYR A 76 8.70 1.52 8.00
CA TYR A 76 7.66 0.87 7.21
C TYR A 76 7.22 -0.45 7.84
N GLY A 77 5.99 -0.51 8.35
CA GLY A 77 5.41 -1.76 8.84
C GLY A 77 4.67 -2.54 7.76
N PHE A 78 3.95 -3.56 8.22
CA PHE A 78 3.31 -4.53 7.33
C PHE A 78 2.02 -4.00 6.69
N PHE A 79 1.13 -3.37 7.46
CA PHE A 79 -0.18 -2.97 6.95
C PHE A 79 -0.11 -1.67 6.15
N ALA A 80 0.65 -0.68 6.62
CA ALA A 80 0.94 0.55 5.87
C ALA A 80 -0.32 1.31 5.37
N ASN A 81 -1.39 1.25 6.17
CA ASN A 81 -2.61 2.01 5.91
C ASN A 81 -2.29 3.51 5.86
N VAL A 82 -2.83 4.21 4.86
CA VAL A 82 -2.67 5.66 4.78
C VAL A 82 -3.35 6.29 5.99
N ASN A 83 -2.57 6.94 6.84
CA ASN A 83 -3.06 7.48 8.11
C ASN A 83 -2.41 8.85 8.39
N PRO A 84 -3.16 9.97 8.29
CA PRO A 84 -2.60 11.30 8.52
C PRO A 84 -2.23 11.55 10.00
N THR A 85 -2.71 10.72 10.93
CA THR A 85 -2.44 10.86 12.37
C THR A 85 -1.15 10.16 12.81
N VAL A 86 -0.55 9.35 11.94
CA VAL A 86 0.70 8.64 12.19
C VAL A 86 1.77 9.15 11.23
N ASN A 87 2.76 9.84 11.77
CA ASN A 87 3.83 10.40 10.95
C ASN A 87 4.88 9.34 10.63
N HIS A 88 5.50 9.48 9.47
CA HIS A 88 6.74 8.78 9.18
C HIS A 88 7.86 9.36 10.09
N PRO A 89 8.87 8.58 10.53
CA PRO A 89 9.92 9.08 11.43
C PRO A 89 10.65 10.33 10.93
N ARG A 90 10.70 10.51 9.60
CA ARG A 90 11.40 11.61 8.93
C ARG A 90 10.50 12.74 8.42
N TRP A 91 9.18 12.57 8.36
CA TRP A 91 8.26 13.60 7.85
C TRP A 91 6.81 13.41 8.30
N SER A 92 6.05 14.49 8.28
CA SER A 92 4.61 14.47 8.55
C SER A 92 3.82 13.80 7.43
N GLN A 93 2.84 12.97 7.78
CA GLN A 93 1.87 12.37 6.85
C GLN A 93 0.54 13.14 6.80
N ARG A 94 0.43 14.28 7.49
CA ARG A 94 -0.82 15.07 7.56
C ARG A 94 -1.23 15.72 6.24
N SER A 95 -0.29 15.91 5.32
CA SER A 95 -0.55 16.52 4.02
C SER A 95 0.27 15.84 2.94
N GLU A 96 -0.21 15.96 1.71
CA GLU A 96 0.40 15.38 0.51
C GLU A 96 0.48 16.41 -0.61
N ARG A 97 1.33 16.10 -1.60
CA ARG A 97 1.39 16.84 -2.86
C ARG A 97 0.76 16.01 -3.96
N ARG A 98 -0.44 16.40 -4.39
CA ARG A 98 -1.10 15.78 -5.55
C ARG A 98 -0.33 16.14 -6.82
N ILE A 99 0.13 15.13 -7.54
CA ILE A 99 0.87 15.35 -8.79
C ILE A 99 -0.07 16.01 -9.81
N GLY A 100 0.40 17.10 -10.43
CA GLY A 100 -0.40 17.95 -11.32
C GLY A 100 -1.06 19.15 -10.63
N HIS A 101 -0.91 19.31 -9.31
CA HIS A 101 -1.42 20.46 -8.56
C HIS A 101 -0.27 21.30 -7.97
N PHE A 102 -0.47 22.62 -7.88
CA PHE A 102 0.53 23.54 -7.31
C PHE A 102 0.59 23.49 -5.78
N PHE A 103 -0.57 23.41 -5.11
CA PHE A 103 -0.66 23.43 -3.65
C PHE A 103 -0.74 22.02 -3.06
N ARG A 104 -0.33 21.90 -1.79
CA ARG A 104 -0.52 20.69 -0.99
C ARG A 104 -1.98 20.57 -0.55
N GLN A 105 -2.43 19.36 -0.26
CA GLN A 105 -3.74 19.06 0.30
C GLN A 105 -3.62 18.19 1.56
N PRO A 106 -4.60 18.21 2.48
CA PRO A 106 -4.64 17.27 3.59
C PRO A 106 -4.72 15.83 3.09
N THR A 107 -4.00 14.92 3.75
CA THR A 107 -4.11 13.48 3.49
C THR A 107 -5.34 12.92 4.19
N LEU A 108 -6.12 12.10 3.48
CA LEU A 108 -7.32 11.48 4.01
C LEU A 108 -7.00 10.16 4.72
N MET A 109 -7.76 9.83 5.76
CA MET A 109 -7.68 8.52 6.41
C MET A 109 -8.04 7.42 5.41
N PHE A 110 -7.27 6.33 5.39
CA PHE A 110 -7.42 5.25 4.40
C PHE A 110 -7.45 5.76 2.95
N ASN A 111 -6.77 6.88 2.69
CA ASN A 111 -6.76 7.55 1.39
C ASN A 111 -8.17 7.91 0.86
N GLY A 112 -9.13 8.13 1.75
CA GLY A 112 -10.53 8.45 1.43
C GLY A 112 -11.44 7.24 1.23
N TYR A 113 -11.00 6.04 1.62
CA TYR A 113 -11.79 4.80 1.54
C TYR A 113 -12.23 4.27 2.92
N ASP A 114 -12.28 5.14 3.93
CA ASP A 114 -12.52 4.76 5.32
C ASP A 114 -13.87 4.05 5.51
N GLU A 115 -14.94 4.54 4.88
CA GLU A 115 -16.25 3.89 4.93
C GLU A 115 -16.24 2.44 4.44
N GLN A 116 -15.37 2.13 3.47
CA GLN A 116 -15.29 0.80 2.87
C GLN A 116 -14.34 -0.14 3.63
N VAL A 117 -13.24 0.37 4.20
CA VAL A 117 -12.15 -0.48 4.71
C VAL A 117 -11.93 -0.43 6.21
N ALA A 118 -12.49 0.56 6.93
CA ALA A 118 -12.23 0.71 8.36
C ALA A 118 -12.59 -0.56 9.17
N SER A 119 -13.64 -1.26 8.76
CA SER A 119 -14.10 -2.49 9.41
C SER A 119 -13.04 -3.61 9.43
N LEU A 120 -12.14 -3.66 8.44
CA LEU A 120 -11.04 -4.63 8.38
C LEU A 120 -10.04 -4.45 9.53
N TYR A 121 -9.99 -3.26 10.13
CA TYR A 121 -8.96 -2.90 11.11
C TYR A 121 -9.54 -2.61 12.50
N ASN A 122 -10.82 -2.92 12.74
CA ASN A 122 -11.46 -2.73 14.03
C ASN A 122 -10.71 -3.49 15.14
N GLY A 123 -10.41 -2.80 16.23
CA GLY A 123 -9.66 -3.35 17.37
C GLY A 123 -8.15 -3.45 17.15
N MET A 124 -7.62 -3.03 16.01
CA MET A 124 -6.18 -2.96 15.78
C MET A 124 -5.57 -1.63 16.22
N ASP A 125 -4.39 -1.67 16.82
CA ASP A 125 -3.61 -0.46 17.08
C ASP A 125 -2.90 0.00 15.80
N LEU A 126 -3.57 0.87 15.05
CA LEU A 126 -3.05 1.44 13.82
C LEU A 126 -1.79 2.31 14.02
N ARG A 127 -1.44 2.69 15.27
CA ARG A 127 -0.18 3.38 15.59
C ARG A 127 0.98 2.41 15.86
N ARG A 128 0.70 1.13 16.02
CA ARG A 128 1.70 0.07 16.16
C ARG A 128 1.91 -0.70 14.86
N PHE A 129 0.92 -0.65 13.97
CA PHE A 129 0.84 -1.41 12.72
C PHE A 129 0.95 -0.55 11.45
N PHE A 130 1.47 0.69 11.55
CA PHE A 130 1.70 1.59 10.42
C PHE A 130 2.85 1.15 9.51
#